data_AF-A0A8J2P3Y4-F1
#
_entry.id   AF-A0A8J2P3Y4-F1
#
_cell.length_a   1.000
_cell.length_b   1.000
_cell.length_c   1.000
_cell.angle_alpha   90.00
_cell.angle_beta   90.00
_cell.angle_gamma   90.00
#
_symmetry.space_group_name_H-M   'P 1'
#
loop_
_entity.id
_entity.type
_entity.pdbx_description
1 polymer ?
#
loop_
_entity_poly.entity_id
_entity_poly.type
_entity_poly.pdbx_seq_one_letter_code
_entity_poly.pdbx_strand_id
1 'polypeptide(L)'
;MSPQLYKVAVTEYIATGLDFNHWKSKPFLALMTYVQLERAYGWTAFKQVFAKYRALPAEQRPQNDQQKIDMWMTMFSKTVGEDLSSFFLSWGHPVTDEARNSISDLPGSGLSMSDLLND
;
A
#
# COMPACT_ATOMS: atom_id res chain seq x y z
N MET A 1 -16.91 -9.51 3.39
CA MET A 1 -17.52 -8.17 3.60
C MET A 1 -18.37 -7.86 2.38
N SER A 2 -19.61 -7.40 2.55
CA SER A 2 -20.49 -7.18 1.39
C SER A 2 -20.00 -6.01 0.52
N PRO A 3 -20.22 -6.02 -0.80
CA PRO A 3 -19.84 -4.93 -1.70
C PRO A 3 -20.29 -3.54 -1.24
N GLN A 4 -21.51 -3.47 -0.69
CA GLN A 4 -22.09 -2.22 -0.23
C GLN A 4 -21.34 -1.57 0.94
N LEU A 5 -20.76 -2.37 1.84
CA LEU A 5 -20.15 -1.86 3.07
C LEU A 5 -18.81 -1.17 2.83
N TYR A 6 -17.99 -1.67 1.90
CA TYR A 6 -16.71 -1.03 1.63
C TYR A 6 -16.87 0.25 0.80
N LYS A 7 -17.84 0.31 -0.11
CA LYS A 7 -18.12 1.55 -0.88
C LYS A 7 -18.44 2.72 0.06
N VAL A 8 -19.29 2.49 1.05
CA VAL A 8 -19.60 3.50 2.09
C VAL A 8 -18.33 3.93 2.84
N ALA A 9 -17.54 2.96 3.33
CA ALA A 9 -16.32 3.26 4.06
C ALA A 9 -15.27 4.03 3.22
N VAL A 10 -15.11 3.69 1.94
CA VAL A 10 -14.20 4.39 1.02
C VAL A 10 -14.72 5.80 0.72
N THR A 11 -16.02 5.97 0.48
CA THR A 11 -16.61 7.31 0.28
C THR A 11 -16.45 8.21 1.49
N GLU A 12 -16.69 7.70 2.70
CA GLU A 12 -16.46 8.44 3.95
C GLU A 12 -14.98 8.82 4.10
N TYR A 13 -14.07 7.91 3.75
CA TYR A 13 -12.64 8.17 3.82
C TYR A 13 -12.17 9.23 2.81
N ILE A 14 -12.70 9.23 1.58
CA ILE A 14 -12.45 10.31 0.61
C ILE A 14 -12.87 11.66 1.19
N ALA A 15 -14.01 11.70 1.88
CA ALA A 15 -14.51 12.93 2.50
C ALA A 15 -13.61 13.46 3.64
N THR A 16 -12.72 12.63 4.21
CA THR A 16 -11.70 13.09 5.17
C THR A 16 -10.45 13.67 4.50
N GLY A 17 -10.43 13.78 3.16
CA GLY A 17 -9.26 14.23 2.41
C GLY A 17 -8.10 13.22 2.41
N LEU A 18 -8.42 11.92 2.49
CA LEU A 18 -7.45 10.82 2.57
C LEU A 18 -6.49 10.92 3.77
N ASP A 19 -6.94 11.49 4.89
CA ASP A 19 -6.14 11.58 6.12
C ASP A 19 -5.62 10.21 6.60
N PHE A 20 -4.31 10.03 6.54
CA PHE A 20 -3.64 8.81 6.97
C PHE A 20 -3.88 8.46 8.44
N ASN A 21 -4.10 9.45 9.31
CA ASN A 21 -4.42 9.19 10.71
C ASN A 21 -5.83 8.58 10.85
N HIS A 22 -6.79 9.05 10.06
CA HIS A 22 -8.10 8.41 9.95
C HIS A 22 -7.95 6.97 9.46
N TRP A 23 -7.18 6.73 8.39
CA TRP A 23 -6.90 5.39 7.87
C TRP A 23 -6.36 4.44 8.95
N LYS A 24 -5.34 4.88 9.70
CA LYS A 24 -4.75 4.10 10.81
C LYS A 24 -5.76 3.78 11.91
N SER A 25 -6.72 4.67 12.17
CA SER A 25 -7.73 4.49 13.21
C SER A 25 -8.85 3.51 12.84
N LYS A 26 -8.95 3.11 11.57
CA LYS A 26 -10.04 2.28 11.03
C LYS A 26 -9.47 0.97 10.47
N PRO A 27 -9.35 -0.11 11.28
CA PRO A 27 -8.66 -1.33 10.85
C PRO A 27 -9.28 -2.00 9.62
N PHE A 28 -10.61 -1.96 9.46
CA PHE A 28 -11.26 -2.51 8.26
C PHE A 28 -11.03 -1.65 7.02
N LEU A 29 -10.92 -0.33 7.16
CA LEU A 29 -10.53 0.57 6.08
C LEU A 29 -9.10 0.25 5.63
N ALA A 30 -8.19 0.14 6.59
CA ALA A 30 -6.80 -0.20 6.35
C ALA A 30 -6.62 -1.57 5.68
N LEU A 31 -7.41 -2.56 6.09
CA LEU A 31 -7.37 -3.90 5.51
C LEU A 31 -7.70 -3.89 4.01
N MET A 32 -8.53 -2.96 3.53
CA MET A 32 -8.90 -2.89 2.11
C MET A 32 -7.71 -2.57 1.19
N THR A 33 -6.76 -1.75 1.63
CA THR A 33 -5.50 -1.51 0.91
C THR A 33 -4.78 -2.83 0.64
N TYR A 34 -4.70 -3.70 1.65
CA TYR A 34 -4.05 -5.01 1.51
C TYR A 34 -4.87 -6.03 0.71
N VAL A 35 -6.22 -5.94 0.76
CA VAL A 35 -7.09 -6.77 -0.09
C VAL A 35 -6.90 -6.43 -1.57
N GLN A 36 -6.72 -5.16 -1.93
CA GLN A 36 -6.41 -4.79 -3.33
C GLN A 36 -5.07 -5.39 -3.78
N LEU A 37 -4.02 -5.30 -2.95
CA LEU A 37 -2.73 -5.93 -3.25
C LEU A 37 -2.85 -7.46 -3.40
N GLU A 38 -3.66 -8.11 -2.55
CA GLU A 38 -3.88 -9.55 -2.64
C GLU A 38 -4.65 -9.94 -3.89
N ARG A 39 -5.69 -9.19 -4.27
CA ARG A 39 -6.42 -9.43 -5.51
C ARG A 39 -5.55 -9.24 -6.76
N ALA A 40 -4.67 -8.24 -6.74
CA ALA A 40 -3.81 -7.92 -7.88
C ALA A 40 -2.63 -8.90 -8.02
N TYR A 41 -1.97 -9.27 -6.92
CA TYR A 41 -0.68 -9.98 -6.96
C TYR A 41 -0.67 -11.33 -6.23
N GLY A 42 -1.74 -11.67 -5.52
CA GLY A 42 -1.90 -12.91 -4.78
C GLY A 42 -1.03 -13.04 -3.53
N TRP A 43 -1.32 -14.06 -2.73
CA TRP A 43 -0.56 -14.38 -1.51
C TRP A 43 0.91 -14.72 -1.74
N THR A 44 1.29 -15.12 -2.96
CA THR A 44 2.69 -15.40 -3.30
C THR A 44 3.56 -14.15 -3.17
N ALA A 45 3.08 -12.98 -3.62
CA ALA A 45 3.81 -11.72 -3.48
C ALA A 45 4.05 -11.38 -2.00
N PHE A 46 3.02 -11.49 -1.16
CA PHE A 46 3.15 -11.27 0.29
C PHE A 46 4.19 -12.20 0.93
N LYS A 47 4.15 -13.49 0.62
CA LYS A 47 5.13 -14.46 1.14
C LYS A 47 6.56 -14.11 0.76
N GLN A 48 6.77 -13.67 -0.49
CA GLN A 48 8.08 -13.24 -0.97
C GLN A 48 8.57 -11.96 -0.25
N VAL A 49 7.70 -10.96 -0.11
CA VAL A 49 8.02 -9.73 0.65
C VAL A 49 8.38 -10.08 2.10
N PHE A 50 7.58 -10.90 2.79
CA PHE A 50 7.88 -11.31 4.17
C PHE A 50 9.19 -12.10 4.29
N ALA A 51 9.51 -12.95 3.31
CA ALA A 51 10.80 -13.65 3.29
C ALA A 51 11.97 -12.65 3.16
N LYS A 52 11.85 -11.65 2.28
CA LYS A 52 12.84 -10.57 2.15
C LYS A 52 13.01 -9.78 3.45
N TYR A 53 11.90 -9.40 4.11
CA TYR A 53 11.96 -8.74 5.43
C TYR A 53 12.72 -9.56 6.48
N ARG A 54 12.47 -10.88 6.55
CA ARG A 54 13.17 -11.77 7.50
C ARG A 54 14.66 -11.90 7.20
N ALA A 55 15.05 -11.79 5.95
CA ALA A 55 16.44 -11.87 5.51
C ALA A 55 17.21 -10.54 5.63
N LEU A 56 16.55 -9.42 5.97
CA LEU A 56 17.22 -8.12 6.09
C LEU A 56 18.28 -8.12 7.21
N PRO A 57 19.53 -7.71 6.89
CA PRO A 57 20.54 -7.38 7.89
C PRO A 57 20.02 -6.34 8.89
N ALA A 58 20.48 -6.40 10.13
CA ALA A 58 19.99 -5.53 11.20
C ALA A 58 20.16 -4.05 10.87
N GLU A 59 21.24 -3.71 10.18
CA GLU A 59 21.63 -2.35 9.78
C GLU A 59 20.71 -1.78 8.69
N GLN A 60 20.03 -2.65 7.93
CA GLN A 60 19.11 -2.26 6.85
C GLN A 60 17.65 -2.21 7.32
N ARG A 61 17.37 -2.55 8.59
CA ARG A 61 16.01 -2.51 9.11
C ARG A 61 15.56 -1.06 9.33
N PRO A 62 14.29 -0.74 9.07
CA PRO A 62 13.75 0.59 9.30
C PRO A 62 13.73 0.89 10.80
N GLN A 63 14.19 2.09 11.15
CA GLN A 63 14.37 2.55 12.54
C GLN A 63 13.18 3.38 13.03
N ASN A 64 12.30 3.82 12.14
CA ASN A 64 11.11 4.60 12.46
C ASN A 64 9.94 4.24 11.52
N ASP A 65 8.75 4.76 11.83
CA ASP A 65 7.52 4.40 11.10
C ASP A 65 7.53 4.89 9.65
N GLN A 66 8.10 6.06 9.37
CA GLN A 66 8.22 6.55 7.99
C GLN A 66 9.07 5.60 7.14
N GLN A 67 10.21 5.16 7.66
CA GLN A 67 11.05 4.17 6.98
C GLN A 67 10.35 2.82 6.80
N LYS A 68 9.47 2.41 7.73
CA LYS A 68 8.66 1.19 7.55
C LYS A 68 7.66 1.34 6.40
N ILE A 69 7.00 2.50 6.30
CA ILE A 69 6.03 2.81 5.23
C ILE A 69 6.74 2.79 3.87
N ASP A 70 7.85 3.52 3.76
CA ASP A 70 8.64 3.60 2.53
C ASP A 70 9.21 2.23 2.13
N MET A 71 9.75 1.48 3.09
CA MET A 71 10.31 0.16 2.81
C MET A 71 9.23 -0.85 2.41
N TRP A 72 8.03 -0.78 2.99
CA TRP A 72 6.91 -1.63 2.59
C TRP A 72 6.54 -1.38 1.13
N MET A 73 6.31 -0.11 0.76
CA MET A 73 5.95 0.27 -0.60
C MET A 73 7.04 -0.14 -1.61
N THR A 74 8.31 0.21 -1.34
CA THR A 74 9.41 -0.06 -2.27
C THR A 74 9.74 -1.55 -2.39
N MET A 75 9.73 -2.30 -1.28
CA MET A 75 10.00 -3.74 -1.31
C MET A 75 8.88 -4.50 -2.01
N PHE A 76 7.62 -4.11 -1.79
CA PHE A 76 6.49 -4.73 -2.49
C PHE A 76 6.55 -4.42 -3.99
N SER A 77 6.75 -3.15 -4.36
CA SER A 77 6.90 -2.71 -5.76
C SER A 77 7.98 -3.51 -6.50
N LYS A 78 9.17 -3.61 -5.91
CA LYS A 78 10.29 -4.42 -6.45
C LYS A 78 9.99 -5.93 -6.50
N THR A 79 9.06 -6.41 -5.68
CA THR A 79 8.70 -7.84 -5.67
C THR A 79 7.69 -8.17 -6.77
N VAL A 80 6.78 -7.24 -7.09
CA VAL A 80 5.79 -7.43 -8.15
C VAL A 80 6.24 -6.89 -9.51
N GLY A 81 7.31 -6.09 -9.53
CA GLY A 81 7.86 -5.51 -10.77
C GLY A 81 7.08 -4.30 -11.28
N GLU A 82 6.29 -3.65 -10.42
CA GLU A 82 5.47 -2.49 -10.75
C GLU A 82 5.63 -1.40 -9.68
N ASP A 83 5.52 -0.13 -10.08
CA ASP A 83 5.49 1.01 -9.19
C ASP A 83 4.11 1.13 -8.52
N LEU A 84 4.08 0.91 -7.19
CA LEU A 84 2.89 1.02 -6.35
C LEU A 84 2.74 2.39 -5.67
N SER A 85 3.60 3.37 -5.98
CA SER A 85 3.60 4.67 -5.32
C SER A 85 2.26 5.39 -5.47
N SER A 86 1.71 5.47 -6.68
CA SER A 86 0.38 6.06 -6.94
C SER A 86 -0.73 5.34 -6.19
N PHE A 87 -0.66 4.00 -6.11
CA PHE A 87 -1.61 3.20 -5.35
C PHE A 87 -1.58 3.56 -3.86
N PHE A 88 -0.41 3.58 -3.21
CA PHE A 88 -0.29 3.95 -1.80
C PHE A 88 -0.67 5.41 -1.54
N LEU A 89 -0.33 6.33 -2.44
CA LEU A 89 -0.77 7.74 -2.37
C LEU A 89 -2.29 7.87 -2.46
N SER A 90 -2.96 7.07 -3.28
CA SER A 90 -4.43 7.06 -3.37
C SER A 90 -5.13 6.61 -2.08
N TRP A 91 -4.41 5.85 -1.25
CA TRP A 91 -4.81 5.46 0.12
C TRP A 91 -4.27 6.40 1.21
N GLY A 92 -3.73 7.56 0.83
CA GLY A 92 -3.24 8.57 1.77
C GLY A 92 -1.93 8.21 2.47
N HIS A 93 -1.23 7.13 2.09
CA HIS A 93 0.04 6.78 2.72
C HIS A 93 1.09 7.88 2.44
N PRO A 94 1.84 8.33 3.46
CA PRO A 94 2.83 9.40 3.31
C PRO A 94 4.15 8.87 2.74
N VAL A 95 4.14 8.22 1.56
CA VAL A 95 5.37 7.72 0.94
C VAL A 95 6.27 8.86 0.48
N THR A 96 7.55 8.80 0.81
CA THR A 96 8.50 9.90 0.52
C THR A 96 8.92 9.94 -0.95
N ASP A 97 9.34 11.12 -1.41
CA ASP A 97 9.89 11.31 -2.76
C ASP A 97 11.13 10.43 -2.99
N GLU A 98 12.00 10.32 -1.98
CA GLU A 98 13.16 9.41 -1.97
C GLU A 98 12.75 7.97 -2.30
N ALA A 99 11.71 7.47 -1.60
CA ALA A 99 11.22 6.12 -1.79
C ALA A 99 10.63 5.92 -3.20
N ARG A 100 9.83 6.87 -3.68
CA ARG A 100 9.21 6.83 -5.02
C ARG A 100 10.27 6.88 -6.13
N ASN A 101 11.28 7.74 -5.99
CA ASN A 101 12.37 7.84 -6.95
C ASN A 101 13.18 6.53 -7.03
N SER A 102 13.30 5.79 -5.92
CA SER A 102 14.04 4.51 -5.86
C SER A 102 13.42 3.34 -6.63
N ILE A 103 12.21 3.52 -7.18
CA ILE A 103 11.47 2.55 -7.99
C ILE A 103 10.93 3.15 -9.30
N SER A 104 11.39 4.35 -9.67
CA SER A 104 10.89 5.11 -10.82
C SER A 104 11.19 4.47 -12.19
N ASP A 105 12.02 3.43 -12.22
CA ASP A 105 12.32 2.60 -13.38
C ASP A 105 11.28 1.49 -13.60
N LEU A 106 10.39 1.23 -12.64
CA LEU A 106 9.32 0.25 -12.77
C LEU A 106 8.11 0.84 -13.53
N PRO A 107 7.38 0.02 -14.31
CA PRO A 107 6.11 0.45 -14.89
C PRO A 107 5.06 0.71 -13.79
N GLY A 108 4.21 1.71 -13.97
CA GLY A 108 3.13 2.00 -13.03
C GLY A 108 2.11 0.86 -12.96
N SER A 109 1.69 0.50 -11.74
CA SER A 109 0.72 -0.59 -11.49
C SER A 109 -0.69 -0.32 -12.03
N GLY A 110 -1.08 0.94 -12.20
CA GLY A 110 -2.44 1.33 -12.59
C GLY A 110 -3.50 1.13 -11.50
N LEU A 111 -3.13 0.55 -10.34
CA LEU A 111 -4.03 0.35 -9.20
C LEU A 111 -4.36 1.66 -8.49
N SER A 112 -5.59 1.77 -8.01
CA SER A 112 -6.07 2.91 -7.23
C SER A 112 -7.12 2.49 -6.21
N MET A 113 -7.18 3.20 -5.07
CA MET A 113 -8.29 3.07 -4.12
C MET A 113 -9.67 3.18 -4.82
N SER A 114 -9.78 4.01 -5.86
CA SER A 114 -11.02 4.23 -6.63
C SER A 114 -11.55 2.98 -7.32
N ASP A 115 -10.73 1.96 -7.54
CA ASP A 115 -11.14 0.72 -8.20
C ASP A 115 -12.26 0.01 -7.39
N LEU A 116 -12.26 0.20 -6.06
CA LEU A 116 -13.34 -0.29 -5.19
C LEU A 116 -14.68 0.39 -5.46
N LEU A 117 -14.72 1.61 -5.98
CA LEU A 117 -16.00 2.27 -6.24
C LEU A 117 -16.70 1.70 -7.48
N ASN A 118 -15.92 1.13 -8.41
CA ASN A 118 -16.38 0.68 -9.73
C ASN A 118 -16.73 -0.81 -9.80
N ASP A 119 -16.31 -1.61 -8.81
CA ASP A 119 -16.61 -3.06 -8.67
C ASP A 119 -18.10 -3.38 -8.39
#